data_AF-A0AA95EJM2-F1
#
_entry.id   AF-A0AA95EJM2-F1
#
_cell.length_a   1.000
_cell.length_b   1.000
_cell.length_c   1.000
_cell.angle_alpha   90.00
_cell.angle_beta   90.00
_cell.angle_gamma   90.00
#
_symmetry.space_group_name_H-M   'P 1'
#
loop_
_entity.id
_entity.type
_entity.pdbx_description
1 polymer ?
#
loop_
_entity_poly.entity_id
_entity_poly.type
_entity_poly.pdbx_seq_one_letter_code
_entity_poly.pdbx_strand_id
1 'polypeptide(L)'
;MIRLPTLNPVDIVLGALEGAVTRMAGRTDNPLTPEIAPRLSKAIVEEIVADPAVIHAANAEPWYVSRVTWGAIIAALAPILGLVLGHAISAEDQASLGQIAVAIGTLVGAGLTLYGRWRARASFAGK
;
A
#
# COMPACT_ATOMS: atom_id res chain seq x y z
N MET A 1 23.41 -3.82 14.66
CA MET A 1 22.43 -3.40 13.64
C MET A 1 21.09 -4.04 14.00
N ILE A 2 20.16 -3.30 14.61
CA ILE A 2 18.86 -3.84 15.03
C ILE A 2 17.97 -3.85 13.77
N ARG A 3 17.63 -5.03 13.25
CA ARG A 3 16.55 -5.15 12.25
C ARG A 3 15.27 -4.71 12.96
N LEU A 4 14.77 -3.53 12.64
CA LEU A 4 13.41 -3.15 13.00
C LEU A 4 12.48 -4.20 12.37
N PRO A 5 11.54 -4.79 13.13
CA PRO A 5 10.56 -5.72 12.57
C PRO A 5 9.86 -5.02 11.40
N THR A 6 9.99 -5.59 10.22
CA THR A 6 9.27 -5.14 9.03
C THR A 6 7.80 -5.45 9.28
N LEU A 7 7.04 -4.48 9.76
CA LEU A 7 5.60 -4.61 9.85
C LEU A 7 5.06 -4.56 8.42
N ASN A 8 4.85 -5.71 7.79
CA ASN A 8 4.06 -5.84 6.57
C ASN A 8 2.58 -5.88 6.99
N PRO A 9 1.64 -5.20 6.30
CA PRO A 9 0.22 -5.32 6.62
C PRO A 9 -0.26 -6.78 6.63
N VAL A 10 0.31 -7.62 5.76
CA VAL A 10 0.08 -9.07 5.76
C VAL A 10 0.56 -9.67 7.08
N ASP A 11 1.81 -9.43 7.50
CA ASP A 11 2.36 -9.98 8.76
C ASP A 11 1.56 -9.54 10.00
N ILE A 12 0.98 -8.34 10.00
CA ILE A 12 0.09 -7.85 11.06
C ILE A 12 -1.19 -8.70 11.13
N VAL A 13 -1.82 -8.92 9.97
CA VAL A 13 -3.05 -9.73 9.86
C VAL A 13 -2.76 -11.19 10.23
N LEU A 14 -1.64 -11.74 9.77
CA LEU A 14 -1.23 -13.12 10.08
C LEU A 14 -0.94 -13.30 11.57
N GLY A 15 -0.24 -12.35 12.21
CA GLY A 15 -0.02 -12.39 13.66
C GLY A 15 -1.31 -12.28 14.47
N ALA A 16 -2.26 -11.45 14.01
CA ALA A 16 -3.58 -11.35 14.63
C ALA A 16 -4.40 -12.65 14.48
N LEU A 17 -4.32 -13.30 13.32
CA LEU A 17 -4.94 -14.60 13.04
C LEU A 17 -4.36 -15.69 13.95
N GLU A 18 -3.04 -15.83 14.03
CA GLU A 18 -2.40 -16.83 14.89
C GLU A 18 -2.80 -16.67 16.36
N GLY A 19 -2.83 -15.43 16.85
CA GLY A 19 -3.32 -15.12 18.19
C GLY A 19 -4.80 -15.47 18.38
N ALA A 20 -5.65 -15.24 17.37
CA ALA A 20 -7.06 -15.59 17.41
C ALA A 20 -7.28 -17.11 17.44
N VAL A 21 -6.60 -17.87 16.57
CA VAL A 21 -6.69 -19.34 16.53
C VAL A 21 -6.22 -19.94 17.87
N THR A 22 -5.13 -19.42 18.44
CA THR A 22 -4.64 -19.87 19.75
C THR A 22 -5.66 -19.63 20.86
N ARG A 23 -6.30 -18.46 20.88
CA ARG A 23 -7.39 -18.18 21.85
C ARG A 23 -8.59 -19.09 21.64
N MET A 24 -8.95 -19.40 20.39
CA MET A 24 -10.06 -20.30 20.08
C MET A 24 -9.78 -21.73 20.55
N ALA A 25 -8.57 -22.24 20.35
CA ALA A 25 -8.17 -23.57 20.81
C ALA A 25 -8.19 -23.73 22.34
N GLY A 26 -8.19 -22.63 23.09
CA GLY A 26 -8.36 -22.63 24.54
C GLY A 26 -9.81 -22.62 25.02
N ARG A 27 -10.80 -22.48 24.14
CA ARG A 27 -12.22 -22.46 24.53
C ARG A 27 -12.81 -23.88 24.46
N THR A 28 -13.69 -24.18 25.40
CA THR A 28 -14.36 -25.49 25.50
C THR A 28 -15.62 -25.60 24.63
N ASP A 29 -16.02 -24.52 23.96
CA ASP A 29 -17.23 -24.41 23.14
C ASP A 29 -17.00 -24.70 21.65
N ASN A 30 -15.81 -25.18 21.28
CA ASN A 30 -15.47 -25.51 19.91
C ASN A 30 -14.53 -26.73 19.82
N PRO A 31 -14.47 -27.39 18.66
CA PRO A 31 -13.69 -28.62 18.49
C PRO A 31 -12.20 -28.38 18.22
N LEU A 32 -11.70 -27.14 18.23
CA LEU A 32 -10.28 -26.87 18.01
C LEU A 32 -9.49 -27.25 19.26
N THR A 33 -8.51 -28.13 19.07
CA THR A 33 -7.59 -28.50 20.15
C THR A 33 -6.25 -27.74 19.99
N PRO A 34 -5.51 -27.52 21.08
CA PRO A 34 -4.19 -26.89 21.04
C PRO A 34 -3.20 -27.61 20.12
N GLU A 35 -3.36 -28.92 19.91
CA GLU A 35 -2.48 -29.73 19.06
C GLU A 35 -2.72 -29.46 17.56
N ILE A 36 -3.95 -29.13 17.17
CA ILE A 36 -4.33 -28.88 15.76
C ILE A 36 -4.09 -27.41 15.39
N ALA A 37 -4.17 -26.50 16.36
CA ALA A 37 -4.10 -25.06 16.15
C ALA A 37 -2.89 -24.59 15.31
N PRO A 38 -1.63 -25.03 15.55
CA PRO A 38 -0.51 -24.58 14.74
C PRO A 38 -0.59 -25.02 13.28
N ARG A 39 -1.08 -26.25 13.03
CA ARG A 39 -1.25 -26.78 11.67
C ARG A 39 -2.34 -26.03 10.91
N LEU A 40 -3.45 -25.73 11.59
CA LEU A 40 -4.54 -24.97 11.01
C LEU A 40 -4.14 -23.53 10.71
N SER A 41 -3.49 -22.84 11.66
CA SER A 41 -2.96 -21.48 11.45
C SER A 41 -2.07 -21.42 10.21
N LYS A 42 -1.13 -22.37 10.08
CA LYS A 42 -0.23 -22.42 8.92
C LYS A 42 -1.00 -22.61 7.61
N ALA A 43 -1.96 -23.53 7.56
CA ALA A 43 -2.75 -23.77 6.36
C ALA A 43 -3.58 -22.53 5.96
N ILE A 44 -4.20 -21.85 6.94
CA ILE A 44 -4.94 -20.61 6.69
C ILE A 44 -4.00 -19.50 6.18
N VAL A 45 -2.81 -19.36 6.76
CA VAL A 45 -1.79 -18.40 6.31
C VAL A 45 -1.41 -18.66 4.85
N GLU A 46 -1.15 -19.91 4.48
CA GLU A 46 -0.79 -20.29 3.11
C GLU A 46 -1.90 -19.91 2.11
N GLU A 47 -3.16 -20.18 2.44
CA GLU A 47 -4.31 -19.79 1.60
C GLU A 47 -4.48 -18.26 1.50
N ILE A 48 -4.36 -17.54 2.62
CA ILE A 48 -4.50 -16.08 2.66
C ILE A 48 -3.41 -15.39 1.82
N VAL A 49 -2.17 -15.86 1.91
CA VAL A 49 -1.05 -15.27 1.16
C VAL A 49 -1.14 -15.61 -0.33
N ALA A 50 -1.78 -16.73 -0.68
CA ALA A 50 -2.02 -17.10 -2.08
C ALA A 50 -3.19 -16.33 -2.72
N ASP A 51 -4.11 -15.77 -1.92
CA ASP A 51 -5.28 -15.04 -2.42
C ASP A 51 -4.88 -13.67 -3.03
N PRO A 52 -5.09 -13.46 -4.35
CA PRO A 52 -4.81 -12.19 -4.99
C PRO A 52 -5.56 -11.00 -4.36
N ALA A 53 -6.79 -11.19 -3.88
CA ALA A 53 -7.57 -10.13 -3.26
C ALA A 53 -6.91 -9.59 -1.99
N VAL A 54 -6.30 -10.49 -1.19
CA VAL A 54 -5.54 -10.12 0.01
C VAL A 54 -4.28 -9.35 -0.38
N ILE A 55 -3.54 -9.81 -1.39
CA ILE A 55 -2.34 -9.13 -1.90
C ILE A 55 -2.67 -7.71 -2.38
N HIS A 56 -3.76 -7.55 -3.13
CA HIS A 56 -4.23 -6.25 -3.61
C HIS A 56 -4.65 -5.34 -2.45
N ALA A 57 -5.46 -5.84 -1.52
CA ALA A 57 -5.93 -5.08 -0.36
C ALA A 57 -4.75 -4.64 0.55
N ALA A 58 -3.77 -5.52 0.74
CA ALA A 58 -2.56 -5.24 1.49
C ALA A 58 -1.54 -4.40 0.71
N ASN A 59 -1.83 -4.02 -0.54
CA ASN A 59 -0.92 -3.28 -1.42
C ASN A 59 0.44 -3.97 -1.62
N ALA A 60 0.51 -5.30 -1.50
CA ALA A 60 1.74 -6.09 -1.51
C ALA A 60 2.22 -6.48 -2.92
N GLU A 61 1.50 -6.06 -3.96
CA GLU A 61 1.84 -6.30 -5.36
C GLU A 61 3.08 -5.51 -5.84
N PRO A 62 3.85 -6.03 -6.83
CA PRO A 62 4.93 -5.28 -7.44
C PRO A 62 4.44 -3.94 -8.00
N TRP A 63 5.24 -2.88 -7.85
CA TRP A 63 4.83 -1.51 -8.17
C TRP A 63 4.34 -1.34 -9.62
N TYR A 64 4.89 -2.11 -10.56
CA TYR A 64 4.57 -2.05 -11.98
C TYR A 64 3.21 -2.69 -12.34
N VAL A 65 2.61 -3.49 -11.44
CA VAL A 65 1.25 -4.03 -11.60
C VAL A 65 0.22 -3.15 -10.89
N SER A 66 0.67 -2.29 -9.99
CA SER A 66 -0.24 -1.55 -9.11
C SER A 66 -0.96 -0.41 -9.82
N ARG A 67 -2.29 -0.51 -9.86
CA ARG A 67 -3.17 0.55 -10.39
C ARG A 67 -3.03 1.86 -9.63
N VAL A 68 -2.75 1.80 -8.32
CA VAL A 68 -2.56 2.97 -7.46
C VAL A 68 -1.26 3.68 -7.84
N THR A 69 -0.17 2.92 -8.03
CA THR A 69 1.11 3.49 -8.46
C THR A 69 0.99 4.13 -9.84
N TRP A 70 0.37 3.45 -10.81
CA TRP A 70 0.17 4.01 -12.15
C TRP A 70 -0.75 5.23 -12.16
N GLY A 71 -1.85 5.21 -11.40
CA GLY A 71 -2.73 6.38 -11.27
C GLY A 71 -1.99 7.60 -10.72
N ALA A 72 -1.13 7.41 -9.71
CA ALA A 72 -0.30 8.47 -9.16
C ALA A 72 0.74 9.01 -10.16
N ILE A 73 1.43 8.12 -10.90
CA ILE A 73 2.39 8.50 -11.94
C ILE A 73 1.70 9.31 -13.05
N ILE A 74 0.56 8.83 -13.54
CA ILE A 74 -0.20 9.52 -14.60
C ILE A 74 -0.67 10.88 -14.12
N ALA A 75 -1.24 10.97 -12.91
CA ALA A 75 -1.67 12.24 -12.33
C ALA A 75 -0.51 13.23 -12.16
N ALA A 76 0.68 12.74 -11.80
CA ALA A 76 1.89 13.54 -11.68
C ALA A 76 2.38 14.08 -13.05
N LEU A 77 2.29 13.27 -14.10
CA LEU A 77 2.82 13.61 -15.43
C LEU A 77 1.84 14.38 -16.32
N ALA A 78 0.52 14.26 -16.09
CA ALA A 78 -0.49 14.90 -16.93
C ALA A 78 -0.33 16.44 -17.07
N PRO A 79 0.02 17.20 -16.02
CA PRO A 79 0.27 18.64 -16.16
C PRO A 79 1.47 18.98 -17.05
N ILE A 80 2.54 18.18 -17.01
CA ILE A 80 3.73 18.37 -17.86
C ILE A 80 3.37 18.19 -19.33
N LEU A 81 2.58 17.17 -19.66
CA LEU A 81 2.15 16.92 -21.03
C LEU A 81 1.34 18.09 -21.60
N GLY A 82 0.50 18.74 -20.78
CA GLY A 82 -0.24 19.94 -21.17
C GLY A 82 0.67 21.13 -21.52
N LEU A 83 1.78 21.31 -20.80
CA LEU A 83 2.75 22.39 -21.02
C LEU A 83 3.65 22.18 -22.25
N VAL A 84 3.97 20.94 -22.57
CA VAL A 84 4.85 20.59 -23.71
C VAL A 84 4.09 20.55 -25.04
N LEU A 85 2.81 20.17 -25.02
CA LEU A 85 1.99 20.01 -26.24
C LEU A 85 1.26 21.29 -26.68
N GLY A 86 1.29 22.38 -25.90
CA GLY A 86 0.73 23.67 -26.28
C GLY A 86 1.65 24.83 -25.90
N HIS A 87 2.19 25.55 -26.89
CA HIS A 87 3.11 26.67 -26.63
C HIS A 87 2.84 27.90 -27.50
N ALA A 88 2.74 29.07 -26.86
CA ALA A 88 3.25 30.37 -27.31
C ALA A 88 3.35 31.30 -26.08
N ILE A 89 4.50 31.96 -25.90
CA ILE A 89 4.86 32.70 -24.68
C ILE A 89 4.40 34.18 -24.76
N SER A 90 3.43 34.57 -23.92
CA SER A 90 2.80 35.90 -23.74
C SER A 90 2.43 36.19 -22.26
N ALA A 91 1.58 37.16 -21.92
CA ALA A 91 1.15 37.41 -20.53
C ALA A 91 0.47 36.19 -19.87
N GLU A 92 -0.08 35.27 -20.68
CA GLU A 92 -0.47 33.92 -20.28
C GLU A 92 0.66 33.11 -19.62
N ASP A 93 1.95 33.38 -19.86
CA ASP A 93 3.06 32.61 -19.28
C ASP A 93 3.22 32.82 -17.78
N GLN A 94 2.77 33.96 -17.25
CA GLN A 94 2.72 34.14 -15.82
C GLN A 94 1.69 33.20 -15.18
N ALA A 95 0.59 32.92 -15.89
CA ALA A 95 -0.32 31.84 -15.51
C ALA A 95 0.32 30.45 -15.72
N SER A 96 1.12 30.27 -16.78
CA SER A 96 1.90 29.03 -17.01
C SER A 96 2.93 28.77 -15.90
N LEU A 97 3.57 29.79 -15.34
CA LEU A 97 4.45 29.65 -14.17
C LEU A 97 3.67 29.19 -12.92
N GLY A 98 2.46 29.69 -12.74
CA GLY A 98 1.53 29.17 -11.72
C GLY A 98 1.16 27.71 -11.97
N GLN A 99 0.88 27.34 -13.22
CA GLN A 99 0.60 25.95 -13.59
C GLN A 99 1.83 25.04 -13.43
N ILE A 100 3.04 25.53 -13.70
CA ILE A 100 4.30 24.83 -13.45
C ILE A 100 4.49 24.61 -11.95
N ALA A 101 4.24 25.63 -11.11
CA ALA A 101 4.30 25.49 -9.66
C ALA A 101 3.28 24.47 -9.14
N VAL A 102 2.06 24.47 -9.68
CA VAL A 102 1.04 23.45 -9.40
C VAL A 102 1.48 22.07 -9.86
N ALA A 103 2.00 21.94 -11.09
CA ALA A 103 2.51 20.68 -11.63
C ALA A 103 3.65 20.11 -10.77
N ILE A 104 4.61 20.95 -10.36
CA ILE A 104 5.67 20.59 -9.43
C ILE A 104 5.07 20.16 -8.09
N GLY A 105 4.11 20.91 -7.54
CA GLY A 105 3.40 20.56 -6.32
C GLY A 105 2.69 19.21 -6.42
N THR A 106 2.06 18.91 -7.55
CA THR A 106 1.41 17.62 -7.83
C THR A 106 2.44 16.50 -7.97
N LEU A 107 3.56 16.74 -8.64
CA LEU A 107 4.66 15.77 -8.76
C LEU A 107 5.31 15.47 -7.41
N VAL A 108 5.56 16.49 -6.60
CA VAL A 108 6.09 16.34 -5.25
C VAL A 108 5.07 15.61 -4.37
N GLY A 109 3.79 15.98 -4.43
CA GLY A 109 2.71 15.30 -3.70
C GLY A 109 2.58 13.84 -4.10
N ALA A 110 2.50 13.53 -5.39
CA ALA A 110 2.43 12.17 -5.92
C ALA A 110 3.71 11.39 -5.61
N GLY A 111 4.88 12.02 -5.71
CA GLY A 111 6.16 11.45 -5.33
C GLY A 111 6.23 11.11 -3.85
N LEU A 112 5.73 11.99 -2.98
CA LEU A 112 5.60 11.74 -1.53
C LEU A 112 4.58 10.65 -1.23
N THR A 113 3.47 10.56 -1.97
CA THR A 113 2.49 9.47 -1.86
C THR A 113 3.09 8.13 -2.28
N LEU A 114 3.79 8.09 -3.41
CA LEU A 114 4.49 6.90 -3.90
C LEU A 114 5.63 6.49 -2.97
N TYR A 115 6.43 7.45 -2.51
CA TYR A 115 7.47 7.24 -1.51
C TYR A 115 6.86 6.73 -0.21
N GLY A 116 5.74 7.30 0.25
CA GLY A 116 4.94 6.80 1.36
C GLY A 116 4.52 5.35 1.13
N ARG A 117 4.00 5.00 -0.05
CA ARG A 117 3.61 3.62 -0.38
C ARG A 117 4.79 2.65 -0.41
N TRP A 118 5.96 3.08 -0.90
CA TRP A 118 7.15 2.21 -0.98
C TRP A 118 7.93 2.13 0.33
N ARG A 119 7.89 3.20 1.15
CA ARG A 119 8.67 3.35 2.39
C ARG A 119 7.84 3.02 3.63
N ALA A 120 6.60 3.51 3.71
CA ALA A 120 5.67 3.20 4.78
C ALA A 120 5.13 1.78 4.55
N ARG A 121 5.65 0.86 5.36
CA ARG A 121 5.16 -0.52 5.43
C ARG A 121 3.98 -0.64 6.41
N ALA A 122 3.58 0.45 7.06
CA ALA A 122 2.44 0.49 7.96
C ALA A 122 1.34 1.39 7.37
N SER A 123 0.13 0.86 7.29
CA SER A 123 -1.09 1.65 7.10
C SER A 123 -1.26 2.55 8.32
N PHE A 124 -1.41 3.87 8.12
CA PHE A 124 -1.89 4.75 9.19
C PHE A 124 -3.38 4.45 9.46
N ALA A 125 -3.65 3.34 10.15
CA ALA A 125 -4.91 3.19 10.85
C ALA A 125 -4.82 4.08 12.11
N GLY A 126 -5.73 5.06 12.17
CA GLY A 126 -5.76 6.11 13.17
C GLY A 126 -5.82 5.59 14.61
N LYS A 127 -5.42 6.49 15.51
CA LYS A 127 -5.62 6.38 16.96
C LYS A 127 -7.07 6.09 17.32
#